data_AF-A0A354MSM8-F1
#
_entry.id   AF-A0A354MSM8-F1
#
_cell.length_a   1.000
_cell.length_b   1.000
_cell.length_c   1.000
_cell.angle_alpha   90.00
_cell.angle_beta   90.00
_cell.angle_gamma   90.00
#
_symmetry.space_group_name_H-M   'P 1'
#
loop_
_entity.id
_entity.type
_entity.pdbx_description
1 polymer ?
#
loop_
_entity_poly.entity_id
_entity_poly.type
_entity_poly.pdbx_seq_one_letter_code
_entity_poly.pdbx_strand_id
1 'polypeptide(L)'
;MENYFRMNLTKQEIDAISNLGLAHMGDCVFEILCRGYLCAKGETTVDRLHRDTIALVKATAQAKFVDKLLPHLTEEETAYYRRGKNAHVHAVPKSATPAQYAKATGLEALFGALYLAGQTDRLNELFHLVMEDA
;
A
#
# COMPACT_ATOMS: atom_id res chain seq x y z
N MET A 1 -21.16 14.86 -9.36
CA MET A 1 -20.83 13.47 -8.99
C MET A 1 -19.40 13.49 -8.48
N GLU A 2 -19.13 12.87 -7.33
CA GLU A 2 -17.77 12.77 -6.79
C GLU A 2 -16.91 11.86 -7.68
N ASN A 3 -15.63 12.20 -7.86
CA ASN A 3 -14.69 11.41 -8.65
C ASN A 3 -13.72 10.67 -7.72
N TYR A 4 -14.05 9.42 -7.40
CA TYR A 4 -13.20 8.62 -6.52
C TYR A 4 -11.87 8.20 -7.17
N PHE A 5 -11.68 8.33 -8.49
CA PHE A 5 -10.34 8.17 -9.09
C PHE A 5 -9.44 9.38 -8.83
N ARG A 6 -9.98 10.49 -8.32
CA ARG A 6 -9.26 11.73 -7.99
C ARG A 6 -9.74 12.28 -6.65
N MET A 7 -9.32 11.62 -5.58
CA MET A 7 -9.55 12.09 -4.20
C MET A 7 -8.73 13.37 -3.92
N ASN A 8 -9.17 14.17 -2.96
CA ASN A 8 -8.46 15.39 -2.57
C ASN A 8 -8.88 15.83 -1.14
N LEU A 9 -8.85 14.89 -0.20
CA LEU A 9 -9.18 15.17 1.19
C LEU A 9 -8.11 16.06 1.81
N THR A 10 -8.52 16.93 2.71
CA THR A 10 -7.60 17.70 3.54
C THR A 10 -6.84 16.79 4.51
N LYS A 11 -5.67 17.25 4.96
CA LYS A 11 -4.89 16.53 5.98
C LYS A 11 -5.71 16.25 7.25
N GLN A 12 -6.55 17.19 7.67
CA GLN A 12 -7.39 17.02 8.86
C GLN A 12 -8.41 15.88 8.69
N GLU A 13 -9.03 15.77 7.51
CA GLU A 13 -9.97 14.69 7.21
C GLU A 13 -9.27 13.33 7.18
N ILE A 14 -8.08 13.25 6.57
CA ILE A 14 -7.27 12.02 6.52
C ILE A 14 -6.82 11.63 7.93
N ASP A 15 -6.40 12.58 8.76
CA ASP A 15 -5.94 12.33 10.12
C ASP A 15 -7.06 11.81 11.04
N ALA A 16 -8.32 12.17 10.75
CA ALA A 16 -9.48 11.66 11.47
C ALA A 16 -9.80 10.17 11.15
N ILE A 17 -9.25 9.62 10.07
CA ILE A 17 -9.46 8.21 9.70
C ILE A 17 -8.62 7.31 10.62
N SER A 18 -9.19 6.19 11.07
CA SER A 18 -8.47 5.24 11.91
C SER A 18 -7.28 4.61 11.15
N ASN A 19 -6.27 4.14 11.87
CA ASN A 19 -5.09 3.52 11.25
C ASN A 19 -5.47 2.31 10.36
N LEU A 20 -6.44 1.51 10.80
CA LEU A 20 -6.96 0.38 10.02
C LEU A 20 -7.87 0.83 8.86
N GLY A 21 -8.54 1.98 8.98
CA GLY A 21 -9.29 2.58 7.88
C GLY A 21 -8.39 3.04 6.74
N LEU A 22 -7.24 3.66 7.07
CA LEU A 22 -6.22 4.02 6.08
C LEU A 22 -5.64 2.76 5.42
N ALA A 23 -5.28 1.74 6.22
CA ALA A 23 -4.76 0.48 5.68
C ALA A 23 -5.77 -0.22 4.76
N HIS A 24 -7.05 -0.26 5.15
CA HIS A 24 -8.11 -0.81 4.31
C HIS A 24 -8.20 -0.12 2.94
N MET A 25 -8.05 1.20 2.88
CA MET A 25 -8.01 1.91 1.59
C MET A 25 -6.74 1.57 0.81
N GLY A 26 -5.59 1.59 1.46
CA GLY A 26 -4.32 1.33 0.79
C GLY A 26 -4.14 -0.10 0.28
N ASP A 27 -4.77 -1.09 0.91
CA ASP A 27 -4.82 -2.47 0.39
C ASP A 27 -5.44 -2.49 -1.01
N CYS A 28 -6.58 -1.81 -1.20
CA CYS A 28 -7.21 -1.66 -2.52
C CYS A 28 -6.32 -0.90 -3.52
N VAL A 29 -5.68 0.19 -3.07
CA VAL A 29 -4.80 1.00 -3.93
C VAL A 29 -3.60 0.16 -4.40
N PHE A 30 -2.96 -0.57 -3.48
CA PHE A 30 -1.81 -1.40 -3.79
C PHE A 30 -2.19 -2.56 -4.73
N GLU A 31 -3.34 -3.19 -4.51
CA GLU A 31 -3.90 -4.22 -5.40
C GLU A 31 -4.07 -3.70 -6.84
N ILE A 32 -4.64 -2.50 -7.01
CA ILE A 32 -4.83 -1.87 -8.33
C ILE A 32 -3.48 -1.60 -9.00
N LEU A 33 -2.50 -1.08 -8.26
CA LEU A 33 -1.16 -0.82 -8.79
C LEU A 33 -0.47 -2.12 -9.23
N CYS A 34 -0.50 -3.18 -8.41
CA CYS A 34 0.07 -4.48 -8.78
C CYS A 34 -0.59 -5.10 -10.01
N ARG A 35 -1.93 -5.11 -10.07
CA ARG A 35 -2.66 -5.63 -11.24
C ARG A 35 -2.38 -4.81 -12.49
N GLY A 36 -2.40 -3.48 -12.38
CA GLY A 36 -2.09 -2.57 -13.46
C GLY A 36 -0.67 -2.76 -13.99
N TYR A 37 0.30 -2.90 -13.08
CA TYR A 37 1.69 -3.18 -13.41
C TYR A 37 1.87 -4.49 -14.20
N LEU A 38 1.27 -5.58 -13.73
CA LEU A 38 1.35 -6.89 -14.41
C LEU A 38 0.71 -6.84 -15.80
N CYS A 39 -0.48 -6.24 -15.92
CA CYS A 39 -1.13 -6.03 -17.21
C CYS A 39 -0.25 -5.18 -18.16
N ALA A 40 0.35 -4.09 -17.65
CA ALA A 40 1.22 -3.22 -18.44
C ALA A 40 2.52 -3.91 -18.87
N LYS A 41 2.99 -4.91 -18.13
CA LYS A 41 4.14 -5.76 -18.48
C LYS A 41 3.79 -6.87 -19.48
N GLY A 42 2.53 -7.01 -19.87
CA GLY A 42 2.08 -7.95 -20.89
C GLY A 42 1.61 -9.31 -20.35
N GLU A 43 1.38 -9.43 -19.04
CA GLU A 43 0.66 -10.61 -18.52
C GLU A 43 -0.82 -10.53 -18.92
N THR A 44 -1.31 -11.58 -19.58
CA THR A 44 -2.61 -11.56 -20.27
C THR A 44 -3.56 -12.66 -19.84
N THR A 45 -3.10 -13.68 -19.11
CA THR A 45 -3.95 -14.79 -18.67
C THR A 45 -4.38 -14.60 -17.23
N VAL A 46 -5.67 -14.81 -16.97
CA VAL A 46 -6.27 -14.64 -15.63
C VAL A 46 -5.55 -15.47 -14.57
N ASP A 47 -5.16 -16.71 -14.89
CA ASP A 47 -4.44 -17.59 -13.96
C ASP A 47 -3.07 -17.04 -13.55
N ARG A 48 -2.31 -16.47 -14.50
CA ARG A 48 -1.01 -15.87 -14.21
C ARG A 48 -1.18 -14.56 -13.45
N LEU A 49 -2.06 -13.68 -13.94
CA LEU A 49 -2.37 -12.41 -13.27
C LEU A 49 -2.77 -12.63 -11.82
N HIS A 50 -3.66 -13.59 -11.54
CA HIS A 50 -4.07 -13.90 -10.17
C HIS A 50 -2.90 -14.37 -9.30
N ARG A 51 -2.14 -15.37 -9.78
CA ARG A 51 -1.00 -15.93 -9.05
C ARG A 51 0.07 -14.87 -8.75
N ASP A 52 0.41 -14.08 -9.76
CA ASP A 52 1.50 -13.11 -9.68
C ASP A 52 1.07 -11.88 -8.87
N THR A 53 -0.21 -11.49 -8.93
CA THR A 53 -0.77 -10.48 -8.02
C THR A 53 -0.66 -10.94 -6.57
N ILE A 54 -1.09 -12.17 -6.23
CA ILE A 54 -0.96 -12.74 -4.88
C ILE A 54 0.50 -12.70 -4.40
N ALA A 55 1.44 -13.00 -5.29
CA ALA A 55 2.86 -13.00 -4.95
C ALA A 55 3.37 -11.61 -4.54
N LEU A 56 2.84 -10.53 -5.13
CA LEU A 56 3.19 -9.14 -4.84
C LEU A 56 2.44 -8.58 -3.62
N VAL A 57 1.16 -8.87 -3.48
CA VAL A 57 0.30 -8.21 -2.46
C VAL A 57 0.32 -8.91 -1.11
N LYS A 58 0.86 -10.12 -1.01
CA LYS A 58 0.99 -10.81 0.29
C LYS A 58 1.87 -10.01 1.27
N ALA A 59 1.52 -10.05 2.56
CA ALA A 59 2.22 -9.31 3.62
C ALA A 59 3.75 -9.53 3.66
N THR A 60 4.22 -10.74 3.31
CA THR A 60 5.66 -11.04 3.27
C THR A 60 6.40 -10.32 2.15
N ALA A 61 5.74 -10.05 1.01
CA ALA A 61 6.29 -9.27 -0.09
C ALA A 61 6.22 -7.77 0.22
N GLN A 62 5.06 -7.29 0.67
CA GLN A 62 4.91 -5.90 1.12
C GLN A 62 5.93 -5.51 2.20
N ALA A 63 6.20 -6.40 3.17
CA ALA A 63 7.21 -6.16 4.20
C ALA A 63 8.63 -5.95 3.63
N LYS A 64 8.97 -6.60 2.51
CA LYS A 64 10.25 -6.38 1.81
C LYS A 64 10.26 -5.07 1.02
N PHE A 65 9.14 -4.70 0.42
CA PHE A 65 9.01 -3.41 -0.27
C PHE A 65 9.19 -2.25 0.69
N VAL A 66 8.61 -2.35 1.90
CA VAL A 66 8.79 -1.35 2.96
C VAL A 66 10.27 -1.11 3.29
N ASP A 67 11.07 -2.18 3.39
CA ASP A 67 12.49 -2.05 3.71
C ASP A 67 13.26 -1.22 2.66
N LYS A 68 12.83 -1.30 1.39
CA LYS A 68 13.35 -0.45 0.30
C LYS A 68 12.76 0.96 0.32
N LEU A 69 11.50 1.12 0.72
CA LEU A 69 10.80 2.41 0.74
C LEU A 69 11.29 3.36 1.82
N LEU A 70 11.56 2.84 3.02
CA LEU A 70 11.80 3.66 4.23
C LEU A 70 12.83 4.79 4.04
N PRO A 71 13.98 4.60 3.36
CA PRO A 71 14.95 5.68 3.13
C PRO A 71 14.45 6.82 2.25
N HIS A 72 13.39 6.61 1.46
CA HIS A 72 12.87 7.56 0.48
C HIS A 72 11.62 8.31 0.98
N LEU A 73 11.10 7.94 2.15
CA LEU A 73 9.92 8.56 2.71
C LEU A 73 10.26 9.91 3.36
N THR A 74 9.37 10.88 3.18
CA THR A 74 9.37 12.10 3.98
C THR A 74 8.99 11.79 5.44
N GLU A 75 9.15 12.78 6.33
CA GLU A 75 8.74 12.64 7.72
C GLU A 75 7.22 12.40 7.85
N GLU A 76 6.42 13.09 7.04
CA GLU A 76 4.96 12.94 7.02
C GLU A 76 4.53 11.55 6.52
N GLU A 77 5.13 11.09 5.42
CA GLU A 77 4.90 9.74 4.90
C GLU A 77 5.30 8.66 5.91
N THR A 78 6.44 8.85 6.57
CA THR A 78 6.90 7.97 7.64
C THR A 78 5.92 7.94 8.82
N ALA A 79 5.25 9.06 9.12
CA ALA A 79 4.23 9.10 10.16
C ALA A 79 2.99 8.25 9.80
N TYR A 80 2.49 8.34 8.56
CA TYR A 80 1.39 7.47 8.10
C TYR A 80 1.77 5.99 8.09
N TYR A 81 2.99 5.66 7.65
CA TYR A 81 3.50 4.30 7.75
C TYR A 81 3.52 3.79 9.20
N ARG A 82 4.03 4.59 10.14
CA ARG A 82 4.08 4.22 11.58
C ARG A 82 2.70 4.02 12.18
N ARG A 83 1.69 4.79 11.77
CA ARG A 83 0.29 4.63 12.20
C ARG A 83 -0.24 3.24 11.88
N GLY A 84 -0.09 2.80 10.62
CA GLY A 84 -0.49 1.45 10.22
C GLY A 84 0.33 0.37 10.93
N LYS A 85 1.66 0.53 10.98
CA LYS A 85 2.57 -0.45 11.58
C LYS A 85 2.31 -0.71 13.08
N ASN A 86 1.81 0.30 13.79
CA ASN A 86 1.50 0.21 15.21
C ASN A 86 0.00 -0.04 15.48
N ALA A 87 -0.82 -0.27 14.45
CA ALA A 87 -2.22 -0.60 14.64
C ALA A 87 -2.35 -1.94 15.38
N HIS A 88 -3.17 -1.96 16.44
CA HIS A 88 -3.46 -3.20 17.16
C HIS A 88 -4.36 -4.08 16.30
N VAL A 89 -3.86 -5.25 15.94
CA VAL A 89 -4.56 -6.22 15.11
C VAL A 89 -4.91 -7.44 15.97
N HIS A 90 -6.18 -7.84 15.95
CA HIS A 90 -6.68 -8.90 16.83
C HIS A 90 -6.22 -10.31 16.43
N ALA A 91 -5.83 -10.50 15.17
CA ALA A 91 -5.31 -11.75 14.65
C ALA A 91 -4.31 -11.50 13.51
N VAL A 92 -3.23 -12.28 13.48
CA VAL A 92 -2.23 -12.28 12.41
C VAL A 92 -2.39 -13.57 11.59
N PRO A 93 -2.46 -13.52 10.25
CA PRO A 93 -2.52 -14.72 9.42
C PRO A 93 -1.30 -15.63 9.63
N LYS A 94 -1.50 -16.97 9.57
CA LYS A 94 -0.41 -17.96 9.73
C LYS A 94 0.69 -17.84 8.65
N SER A 95 0.39 -17.22 7.52
CA SER A 95 1.30 -17.03 6.38
C SER A 95 2.30 -15.89 6.55
N ALA A 96 2.21 -15.10 7.63
CA ALA A 96 3.11 -14.00 7.92
C ALA A 96 3.48 -13.95 9.41
N THR A 97 4.70 -13.49 9.71
CA THR A 97 5.07 -13.14 11.08
C THR A 97 4.35 -11.86 11.51
N PRO A 98 4.13 -11.65 12.83
CA PRO A 98 3.56 -10.39 13.33
C PRO A 98 4.31 -9.14 12.85
N ALA A 99 5.64 -9.22 12.75
CA ALA A 99 6.47 -8.11 12.25
C ALA A 99 6.24 -7.83 10.76
N GLN A 100 6.12 -8.86 9.92
CA GLN A 100 5.83 -8.69 8.49
C GLN A 100 4.43 -8.15 8.28
N TYR A 101 3.45 -8.67 9.02
CA TYR A 101 2.07 -8.17 8.96
C TYR A 101 1.99 -6.71 9.38
N ALA A 102 2.65 -6.32 10.47
CA ALA A 102 2.74 -4.93 10.89
C ALA A 102 3.39 -4.03 9.81
N LYS A 103 4.48 -4.47 9.17
CA LYS A 103 5.09 -3.71 8.06
C LYS A 103 4.11 -3.53 6.89
N ALA A 104 3.41 -4.59 6.48
CA ALA A 104 2.41 -4.55 5.42
C ALA A 104 1.28 -3.57 5.74
N THR A 105 0.69 -3.65 6.94
CA THR A 105 -0.34 -2.69 7.39
C THR A 105 0.18 -1.26 7.43
N GLY A 106 1.46 -1.05 7.73
CA GLY A 106 2.12 0.24 7.59
C GLY A 106 2.17 0.74 6.15
N LEU A 107 2.56 -0.11 5.20
CA LEU A 107 2.59 0.22 3.78
C LEU A 107 1.20 0.61 3.28
N GLU A 108 0.21 -0.21 3.59
CA GLU A 108 -1.19 0.02 3.27
C GLU A 108 -1.67 1.36 3.84
N ALA A 109 -1.40 1.66 5.12
CA ALA A 109 -1.80 2.95 5.70
C ALA A 109 -1.17 4.16 4.99
N LEU A 110 0.11 4.06 4.61
CA LEU A 110 0.79 5.09 3.82
C LEU A 110 0.13 5.28 2.45
N PHE A 111 -0.09 4.18 1.71
CA PHE A 111 -0.66 4.24 0.36
C PHE A 111 -2.11 4.75 0.39
N GLY A 112 -2.88 4.37 1.40
CA GLY A 112 -4.24 4.89 1.62
C GLY A 112 -4.25 6.39 1.87
N ALA A 113 -3.34 6.90 2.70
CA ALA A 113 -3.24 8.34 2.99
C ALA A 113 -2.86 9.15 1.73
N LEU A 114 -1.86 8.70 0.96
CA LEU A 114 -1.44 9.37 -0.27
C LEU A 114 -2.55 9.40 -1.32
N TYR A 115 -3.28 8.29 -1.48
CA TYR A 115 -4.40 8.22 -2.41
C TYR A 115 -5.51 9.19 -2.02
N LEU A 116 -5.92 9.19 -0.74
CA LEU A 116 -6.97 10.08 -0.24
C LEU A 116 -6.58 11.56 -0.35
N ALA A 117 -5.29 11.88 -0.21
CA ALA A 117 -4.75 13.21 -0.43
C ALA A 117 -4.64 13.61 -1.92
N GLY A 118 -4.97 12.72 -2.86
CA GLY A 118 -4.84 12.97 -4.29
C GLY A 118 -3.40 12.94 -4.81
N GLN A 119 -2.45 12.44 -4.03
CA GLN A 119 -1.02 12.41 -4.36
C GLN A 119 -0.67 11.19 -5.23
N THR A 120 -1.37 11.03 -6.36
CA THR A 120 -1.22 9.87 -7.25
C THR A 120 0.16 9.78 -7.89
N ASP A 121 0.80 10.91 -8.16
CA ASP A 121 2.16 10.91 -8.75
C ASP A 121 3.18 10.35 -7.75
N ARG A 122 3.07 10.76 -6.49
CA ARG A 122 3.92 10.25 -5.40
C ARG A 122 3.68 8.76 -5.14
N LEU A 123 2.43 8.31 -5.20
CA LEU A 123 2.10 6.87 -5.14
C LEU A 123 2.83 6.07 -6.22
N ASN A 124 2.77 6.54 -7.48
CA ASN A 124 3.44 5.86 -8.59
C ASN A 124 4.96 5.86 -8.43
N GLU A 125 5.55 6.98 -7.98
CA GLU A 125 6.99 7.07 -7.70
C GLU A 125 7.43 6.01 -6.67
N LEU A 126 6.76 5.97 -5.52
CA LEU A 126 7.06 5.01 -4.45
C LEU A 126 6.83 3.56 -4.89
N PHE A 127 5.78 3.31 -5.67
CA PHE A 127 5.48 1.99 -6.21
C PHE A 127 6.54 1.52 -7.21
N HIS A 128 6.95 2.40 -8.14
CA HIS A 128 7.99 2.07 -9.12
C HIS A 128 9.32 1.74 -8.44
N LEU A 129 9.72 2.50 -7.43
CA LEU A 129 10.96 2.30 -6.67
C LEU A 129 11.08 0.87 -6.11
N VAL A 130 9.97 0.27 -5.69
CA VAL A 130 9.99 -1.10 -5.13
C VAL A 130 9.81 -2.21 -6.16
N MET A 131 9.27 -1.87 -7.34
CA MET A 131 9.00 -2.82 -8.42
C MET A 131 10.15 -2.95 -9.42
N GLU A 132 11.05 -1.96 -9.53
CA GLU A 132 12.21 -2.02 -10.45
C GLU A 132 13.19 -3.18 -10.12
N ASP A 133 13.14 -3.70 -8.89
CA ASP A 133 13.97 -4.79 -8.38
C ASP A 133 13.15 -6.02 -7.92
N ALA A 134 11.89 -6.16 -8.36
CA ALA A 134 10.95 -7.19 -7.91
C ALA A 134 10.89 -8.42 -8.83
#